data_AF-A0A966W1M9-F1
#
_entry.id   AF-A0A966W1M9-F1
#
_cell.length_a   1.000
_cell.length_b   1.000
_cell.length_c   1.000
_cell.angle_alpha   90.00
_cell.angle_beta   90.00
_cell.angle_gamma   90.00
#
_symmetry.space_group_name_H-M   'P 1'
#
loop_
_entity.id
_entity.type
_entity.pdbx_description
1 polymer ?
#
loop_
_entity_poly.entity_id
_entity_poly.type
_entity_poly.pdbx_seq_one_letter_code
_entity_poly.pdbx_strand_id
1 'polypeptide(L)'
;MQHGKSSLLGLTMGAIGVVYGDIGTSVLYAVKEVFGSGHVPFTPDNVYGILSIFFWTLTTIVSVKYVTLVLRADNNGEGGLVAMLALASMSVRDRPRLRKVLLIVGIGGTCLFYGDGVITPAISVLSAVEGLEVVSPAFVKYVIPLTLVILFCLFSVQKRGTAGIGKFFGPITLVWFAVIAALGLYHIASEPAILWAISPHYALMFIINEPGITFIILGAVVLCVTGGEALYADMGHFGKKPIRLAWFSVVMPALTLNYFGQGALLLHNPDAVKNPFYMMAPDWALVPLVILATAATVIASQALISGAFSVTKQVIQLGFLPRLQVQHTS
;
A
#
# COMPACT_ATOMS: atom_id res chain seq x y z
N MET A 1 -3.03 -22.35 24.02
CA MET A 1 -2.82 -21.00 24.57
C MET A 1 -4.17 -20.28 24.56
N GLN A 2 -4.65 -19.79 25.71
CA GLN A 2 -5.91 -19.04 25.80
C GLN A 2 -5.77 -17.73 25.02
N HIS A 3 -6.43 -17.61 23.87
CA HIS A 3 -6.63 -16.32 23.23
C HIS A 3 -7.54 -15.47 24.11
N GLY A 4 -6.96 -14.55 24.88
CA GLY A 4 -7.71 -13.42 25.41
C GLY A 4 -8.42 -12.76 24.25
N LYS A 5 -9.75 -12.60 24.34
CA LYS A 5 -10.56 -11.92 23.33
C LYS A 5 -10.04 -10.47 23.21
N SER A 6 -9.07 -10.26 22.33
CA SER A 6 -8.63 -8.91 21.97
C SER A 6 -9.87 -8.15 21.50
N SER A 7 -10.08 -6.96 22.04
CA SER A 7 -11.26 -6.19 21.69
C SER A 7 -11.23 -5.91 20.19
N LEU A 8 -12.41 -5.83 19.55
CA LEU A 8 -12.51 -5.50 18.13
C LEU A 8 -11.67 -4.26 17.79
N LEU A 9 -11.66 -3.26 18.68
CA LEU A 9 -10.86 -2.04 18.57
C LEU A 9 -9.35 -2.31 18.57
N GLY A 10 -8.86 -3.18 19.46
CA GLY A 10 -7.44 -3.56 19.51
C GLY A 10 -6.99 -4.26 18.23
N LEU A 11 -7.81 -5.18 17.71
CA LEU A 11 -7.56 -5.85 16.43
C LEU A 11 -7.65 -4.88 15.24
N THR A 12 -8.57 -3.92 15.27
CA THR A 12 -8.68 -2.89 14.23
C THR A 12 -7.47 -1.96 14.24
N MET A 13 -6.99 -1.53 15.42
CA MET A 13 -5.74 -0.75 15.49
C MET A 13 -4.53 -1.56 14.99
N GLY A 14 -4.45 -2.85 15.34
CA GLY A 14 -3.42 -3.73 14.81
C GLY A 14 -3.49 -3.85 13.28
N ALA A 15 -4.69 -3.97 12.72
CA ALA A 15 -4.91 -4.01 11.28
C ALA A 15 -4.50 -2.70 10.59
N ILE A 16 -4.83 -1.53 11.17
CA ILE A 16 -4.37 -0.23 10.64
C ILE A 16 -2.83 -0.15 10.61
N GLY A 17 -2.16 -0.75 11.60
CA GLY A 17 -0.71 -0.85 11.68
C GLY A 17 -0.08 -1.73 10.61
N VAL A 18 -0.46 -3.01 10.61
CA VAL A 18 0.25 -4.06 9.88
C VAL A 18 -0.30 -4.24 8.48
N VAL A 19 -1.63 -4.24 8.34
CA VAL A 19 -2.32 -4.64 7.10
C VAL A 19 -2.33 -3.50 6.09
N TYR A 20 -2.48 -2.26 6.57
CA TYR A 20 -2.68 -1.08 5.73
C TYR A 20 -1.46 -0.16 5.64
N GLY A 21 -0.32 -0.53 6.24
CA GLY A 21 0.90 0.26 6.16
C GLY A 21 1.37 0.47 4.72
N ASP A 22 1.42 -0.60 3.93
CA ASP A 22 1.91 -0.58 2.55
C ASP A 22 1.08 0.34 1.65
N ILE A 23 -0.20 0.01 1.47
CA ILE A 23 -1.12 0.86 0.70
C ILE A 23 -1.24 2.27 1.27
N GLY A 24 -1.08 2.43 2.59
CA GLY A 24 -1.09 3.72 3.28
C GLY A 24 0.06 4.65 2.89
N THR A 25 1.19 4.10 2.45
CA THR A 25 2.38 4.86 2.05
C THR A 25 2.42 5.20 0.57
N SER A 26 1.51 4.64 -0.24
CA SER A 26 1.44 4.88 -1.68
C SER A 26 1.19 6.34 -2.09
N VAL A 27 0.64 7.16 -1.19
CA VAL A 27 0.47 8.60 -1.39
C VAL A 27 1.79 9.35 -1.60
N LEU A 28 2.91 8.78 -1.15
CA LEU A 28 4.25 9.36 -1.32
C LEU A 28 4.71 9.36 -2.79
N TYR A 29 4.26 8.38 -3.58
CA TYR A 29 4.78 8.16 -4.94
C TYR A 29 3.72 8.10 -6.03
N ALA A 30 2.49 7.64 -5.78
CA ALA A 30 1.54 7.33 -6.86
C ALA A 30 1.20 8.53 -7.76
N VAL A 31 0.90 9.70 -7.18
CA VAL A 31 0.61 10.92 -7.96
C VAL A 31 1.87 11.42 -8.67
N LYS A 32 3.01 11.40 -7.97
CA LYS A 32 4.32 11.80 -8.50
C LYS A 32 4.67 10.96 -9.74
N GLU A 33 4.43 9.65 -9.72
CA GLU A 33 4.76 8.77 -10.84
C GLU A 33 3.85 8.98 -12.07
N VAL A 34 2.54 9.22 -11.86
CA VAL A 34 1.62 9.50 -12.98
C VAL A 34 2.04 10.80 -13.69
N PHE A 35 2.26 11.85 -12.93
CA PHE A 35 2.45 13.21 -13.44
C PHE A 35 3.91 13.57 -13.73
N GLY A 36 4.86 13.02 -12.97
CA GLY A 36 6.30 13.25 -13.12
C GLY A 36 6.92 12.56 -14.34
N SER A 37 6.25 11.55 -14.90
CA SER A 37 6.71 10.88 -16.12
C SER A 37 6.65 11.76 -17.38
N GLY A 38 5.92 12.89 -17.34
CA GLY A 38 5.75 13.81 -18.46
C GLY A 38 4.81 13.32 -19.57
N HIS A 39 4.24 12.11 -19.44
CA HIS A 39 3.30 11.57 -20.42
C HIS A 39 1.90 12.20 -20.34
N VAL A 40 1.55 12.81 -19.20
CA VAL A 40 0.25 13.47 -18.99
C VAL A 40 0.45 14.97 -18.91
N PRO A 41 -0.09 15.76 -19.86
CA PRO A 41 -0.09 17.22 -19.74
C PRO A 41 -0.83 17.68 -18.48
N PHE A 42 -0.31 18.70 -17.80
CA PHE A 42 -1.00 19.32 -16.67
C PHE A 42 -2.13 20.21 -17.17
N THR A 43 -3.29 19.60 -17.36
CA THR A 43 -4.56 20.31 -17.58
C THR A 43 -5.52 19.97 -16.45
N PRO A 44 -6.45 20.87 -16.09
CA PRO A 44 -7.47 20.57 -15.11
C PRO A 44 -8.20 19.26 -15.43
N ASP A 45 -8.66 19.07 -16.66
CA ASP A 45 -9.37 17.87 -17.09
C ASP A 45 -8.57 16.58 -16.84
N ASN A 46 -7.26 16.61 -17.09
CA ASN A 46 -6.39 15.47 -16.81
C ASN A 46 -6.26 15.21 -15.31
N VAL A 47 -6.14 16.26 -14.48
CA VAL A 47 -6.10 16.09 -13.01
C VAL A 47 -7.39 15.43 -12.52
N TYR A 48 -8.56 15.90 -12.94
CA TYR A 48 -9.84 15.28 -12.59
C TYR A 48 -9.93 13.82 -13.10
N GLY A 49 -9.48 13.55 -14.31
CA GLY A 49 -9.43 12.21 -14.91
C GLY A 49 -8.59 11.23 -14.09
N ILE A 50 -7.35 11.61 -13.76
CA ILE A 50 -6.42 10.79 -12.96
C ILE A 50 -6.96 10.54 -11.55
N LEU A 51 -7.46 11.57 -10.86
CA LEU A 51 -8.03 11.41 -9.53
C LEU A 51 -9.25 10.49 -9.52
N SER A 52 -10.10 10.59 -10.54
CA SER A 52 -11.23 9.69 -10.73
C SER A 52 -10.77 8.26 -10.93
N ILE A 53 -9.73 8.03 -11.75
CA ILE A 53 -9.12 6.72 -11.95
C ILE A 53 -8.58 6.17 -10.62
N PHE A 54 -7.86 6.96 -9.82
CA PHE A 54 -7.38 6.52 -8.50
C PHE A 54 -8.54 6.13 -7.57
N PHE A 55 -9.56 6.99 -7.45
CA PHE A 55 -10.71 6.74 -6.59
C PHE A 55 -11.44 5.44 -6.98
N TRP A 56 -11.73 5.26 -8.27
CA TRP A 56 -12.41 4.07 -8.77
C TRP A 56 -11.53 2.84 -8.73
N THR A 57 -10.21 2.97 -8.84
CA THR A 57 -9.27 1.86 -8.67
C THR A 57 -9.26 1.37 -7.21
N LEU A 58 -9.16 2.27 -6.23
CA LEU A 58 -9.28 1.93 -4.80
C LEU A 58 -10.66 1.33 -4.46
N THR A 59 -11.73 1.88 -5.05
CA THR A 59 -13.09 1.40 -4.83
C THR A 59 -13.28 0.00 -5.41
N THR A 60 -12.94 -0.21 -6.69
CA THR A 60 -13.19 -1.48 -7.37
C THR A 60 -12.22 -2.58 -6.95
N ILE A 61 -10.92 -2.29 -6.92
CA ILE A 61 -9.89 -3.29 -6.61
C ILE A 61 -9.87 -3.54 -5.11
N VAL A 62 -9.68 -2.52 -4.28
CA VAL A 62 -9.46 -2.74 -2.86
C VAL A 62 -10.79 -2.95 -2.13
N SER A 63 -11.77 -2.06 -2.30
CA SER A 63 -13.01 -2.12 -1.51
C SER A 63 -13.93 -3.27 -1.96
N VAL A 64 -14.20 -3.39 -3.27
CA VAL A 64 -15.11 -4.40 -3.81
C VAL A 64 -14.41 -5.75 -3.95
N LYS A 65 -13.33 -5.84 -4.73
CA LYS A 65 -12.64 -7.12 -4.96
C LYS A 65 -11.98 -7.62 -3.68
N TYR A 66 -11.07 -6.91 -3.06
CA TYR A 66 -10.30 -7.46 -1.93
C TYR A 66 -11.11 -7.54 -0.62
N VAL A 67 -11.58 -6.40 -0.13
CA VAL A 67 -12.19 -6.26 1.20
C VAL A 67 -13.58 -6.92 1.27
N THR A 68 -14.38 -6.83 0.20
CA THR A 68 -15.75 -7.38 0.19
C THR A 68 -15.79 -8.83 -0.29
N LEU A 69 -15.08 -9.17 -1.37
CA LEU A 69 -15.16 -10.48 -2.02
C LEU A 69 -14.03 -11.44 -1.57
N VAL A 70 -12.77 -11.07 -1.75
CA VAL A 70 -11.62 -11.99 -1.49
C VAL A 70 -11.51 -12.35 -0.02
N LEU A 71 -11.76 -11.42 0.92
CA LEU A 71 -11.82 -11.75 2.36
C LEU A 71 -12.90 -12.79 2.72
N ARG A 72 -13.82 -13.13 1.82
CA ARG A 72 -14.77 -14.24 2.06
C ARG A 72 -14.16 -15.61 1.76
N ALA A 73 -13.15 -15.67 0.90
CA ALA A 73 -12.46 -16.88 0.51
C ALA A 73 -11.33 -17.19 1.50
N ASP A 74 -11.68 -17.62 2.71
CA ASP A 74 -10.71 -18.08 3.71
C ASP A 74 -10.55 -19.60 3.70
N ASN A 75 -9.37 -20.08 4.06
CA ASN A 75 -9.08 -21.48 4.30
C ASN A 75 -8.89 -21.72 5.80
N ASN A 76 -9.95 -22.11 6.52
CA ASN A 76 -9.93 -22.24 7.99
C ASN A 76 -9.50 -20.95 8.71
N GLY A 77 -9.97 -19.79 8.25
CA GLY A 77 -9.60 -18.48 8.80
C GLY A 77 -8.32 -17.86 8.21
N GLU A 78 -7.49 -18.65 7.53
CA GLU A 78 -6.28 -18.16 6.86
C GLU A 78 -6.58 -17.59 5.47
N GLY A 79 -5.82 -16.56 5.09
CA GLY A 79 -5.88 -15.95 3.77
C GLY A 79 -4.52 -15.95 3.08
N GLY A 80 -4.43 -15.24 1.96
CA GLY A 80 -3.22 -15.14 1.16
C GLY A 80 -3.18 -16.08 -0.04
N LEU A 81 -2.23 -15.83 -0.93
CA LEU A 81 -2.13 -16.46 -2.25
C LEU A 81 -2.05 -18.00 -2.14
N VAL A 82 -1.28 -18.52 -1.19
CA VAL A 82 -1.13 -19.96 -1.01
C VAL A 82 -2.35 -20.60 -0.35
N ALA A 83 -3.04 -19.90 0.55
CA ALA A 83 -4.32 -20.37 1.11
C ALA A 83 -5.37 -20.51 0.00
N MET A 84 -5.45 -19.52 -0.91
CA MET A 84 -6.30 -19.57 -2.09
C MET A 84 -5.89 -20.69 -3.05
N LEU A 85 -4.58 -20.88 -3.27
CA LEU A 85 -4.06 -21.96 -4.11
C LEU A 85 -4.42 -23.34 -3.55
N ALA A 86 -4.32 -23.52 -2.23
CA ALA A 86 -4.70 -24.76 -1.56
C ALA A 86 -6.21 -25.04 -1.74
N LEU A 87 -7.07 -24.05 -1.49
CA LEU A 87 -8.52 -24.16 -1.72
C LEU A 87 -8.84 -24.49 -3.18
N ALA A 88 -8.27 -23.73 -4.12
CA ALA A 88 -8.50 -23.92 -5.54
C ALA A 88 -8.03 -25.31 -6.00
N SER A 89 -6.86 -25.76 -5.55
CA SER A 89 -6.32 -27.08 -5.88
C SER A 89 -7.15 -28.21 -5.28
N MET A 90 -7.76 -28.04 -4.11
CA MET A 90 -8.65 -29.04 -3.52
C MET A 90 -9.99 -29.12 -4.27
N SER A 91 -10.55 -27.98 -4.67
CA SER A 91 -11.81 -27.91 -5.43
C SER A 91 -11.75 -28.56 -6.81
N VAL A 92 -10.56 -28.71 -7.38
CA VAL A 92 -10.36 -29.37 -8.69
C VAL A 92 -9.56 -30.67 -8.59
N ARG A 93 -9.57 -31.33 -7.41
CA ARG A 93 -8.78 -32.55 -7.16
C ARG A 93 -9.00 -33.64 -8.21
N ASP A 94 -10.24 -33.77 -8.70
CA ASP A 94 -10.64 -34.78 -9.68
C ASP A 94 -10.27 -34.40 -11.14
N ARG A 95 -9.71 -33.20 -11.36
CA ARG A 95 -9.28 -32.71 -12.68
C ARG A 95 -7.77 -32.46 -12.70
N PRO A 96 -6.94 -33.48 -12.96
CA PRO A 96 -5.48 -33.39 -12.79
C PRO A 96 -4.82 -32.33 -13.69
N ARG A 97 -5.30 -32.15 -14.92
CA ARG A 97 -4.79 -31.11 -15.84
C ARG A 97 -5.04 -29.70 -15.29
N LEU A 98 -6.27 -29.43 -14.85
CA LEU A 98 -6.65 -28.13 -14.29
C LEU A 98 -5.89 -27.85 -12.99
N ARG A 99 -5.75 -28.86 -12.12
CA ARG A 99 -4.95 -28.76 -10.90
C ARG A 99 -3.49 -28.38 -11.20
N LYS A 100 -2.87 -29.00 -12.21
CA LYS A 100 -1.49 -28.67 -12.62
C LYS A 100 -1.38 -27.23 -13.11
N VAL A 101 -2.32 -26.76 -13.92
CA VAL A 101 -2.34 -25.36 -14.40
C VAL A 101 -2.49 -24.39 -13.23
N LEU A 102 -3.41 -24.65 -12.30
CA LEU A 102 -3.59 -23.81 -11.11
C LEU A 102 -2.34 -23.75 -10.24
N LEU A 103 -1.65 -24.88 -10.04
CA LEU A 103 -0.38 -24.91 -9.31
C LEU A 103 0.68 -24.04 -9.99
N ILE A 104 0.84 -24.14 -11.31
CA ILE A 104 1.79 -23.30 -12.06
C ILE A 104 1.45 -21.81 -11.92
N VAL A 105 0.17 -21.44 -12.07
CA VAL A 105 -0.29 -20.06 -11.91
C VAL A 105 -0.07 -19.55 -10.48
N GLY A 106 -0.36 -20.38 -9.48
CA GLY A 106 -0.18 -20.03 -8.07
C GLY A 106 1.28 -19.86 -7.66
N ILE A 107 2.17 -20.72 -8.16
CA ILE A 107 3.62 -20.56 -7.96
C ILE A 107 4.12 -19.31 -8.69
N GLY A 108 3.66 -19.07 -9.92
CA GLY A 108 3.95 -17.84 -10.65
C GLY A 108 3.57 -16.58 -9.86
N GLY A 109 2.36 -16.56 -9.28
CA GLY A 109 1.92 -15.48 -8.40
C GLY A 109 2.76 -15.37 -7.12
N THR A 110 3.20 -16.50 -6.56
CA THR A 110 4.11 -16.52 -5.41
C THR A 110 5.46 -15.88 -5.74
N CYS A 111 6.03 -16.16 -6.93
CA CYS A 111 7.26 -15.52 -7.39
C CYS A 111 7.09 -14.00 -7.56
N LEU A 112 5.95 -13.55 -8.10
CA LEU A 112 5.64 -12.12 -8.22
C LEU A 112 5.55 -11.44 -6.85
N PHE A 113 4.96 -12.11 -5.86
CA PHE A 113 4.91 -11.62 -4.48
C PHE A 113 6.31 -11.47 -3.85
N TYR A 114 7.26 -12.37 -4.13
CA TYR A 114 8.64 -12.16 -3.71
C TYR A 114 9.30 -10.96 -4.40
N GLY A 115 9.01 -10.76 -5.69
CA GLY A 115 9.49 -9.58 -6.42
C GLY A 115 9.00 -8.28 -5.79
N ASP A 116 7.71 -8.21 -5.49
CA ASP A 116 7.10 -7.11 -4.74
C ASP A 116 7.76 -6.92 -3.35
N GLY A 117 8.00 -8.04 -2.65
CA GLY A 117 8.75 -8.12 -1.39
C GLY A 117 10.13 -7.43 -1.40
N VAL A 118 10.78 -7.36 -2.56
CA VAL A 118 12.08 -6.70 -2.74
C VAL A 118 11.92 -5.23 -3.12
N ILE A 119 10.95 -4.91 -3.97
CA ILE A 119 10.77 -3.56 -4.54
C ILE A 119 10.15 -2.60 -3.52
N THR A 120 9.11 -3.03 -2.83
CA THR A 120 8.29 -2.16 -1.98
C THR A 120 9.06 -1.50 -0.83
N PRO A 121 9.95 -2.19 -0.08
CA PRO A 121 10.76 -1.52 0.95
C PRO A 121 11.72 -0.50 0.36
N ALA A 122 12.28 -0.77 -0.82
CA ALA A 122 13.21 0.13 -1.48
C ALA A 122 12.50 1.41 -1.95
N ILE A 123 11.40 1.28 -2.69
CA ILE A 123 10.64 2.41 -3.22
C ILE A 123 10.02 3.23 -2.08
N SER A 124 9.35 2.58 -1.12
CA SER A 124 8.65 3.30 -0.05
C SER A 124 9.61 4.08 0.84
N VAL A 125 10.71 3.47 1.30
CA VAL A 125 11.69 4.17 2.15
C VAL A 125 12.40 5.28 1.38
N LEU A 126 12.74 5.05 0.10
CA LEU A 126 13.33 6.08 -0.74
C LEU A 126 12.39 7.28 -0.89
N SER A 127 11.12 7.05 -1.25
CA SER A 127 10.12 8.12 -1.38
C SER A 127 9.88 8.88 -0.07
N ALA A 128 9.99 8.21 1.08
CA ALA A 128 9.95 8.91 2.37
C ALA A 128 11.16 9.85 2.54
N VAL A 129 12.37 9.37 2.23
CA VAL A 129 13.60 10.16 2.42
C VAL A 129 13.75 11.29 1.39
N GLU A 130 13.20 11.14 0.19
CA GLU A 130 13.15 12.18 -0.85
C GLU A 130 12.48 13.49 -0.39
N GLY A 131 11.65 13.45 0.66
CA GLY A 131 11.10 14.68 1.25
C GLY A 131 12.16 15.64 1.79
N LEU A 132 13.37 15.16 2.09
CA LEU A 132 14.49 16.02 2.48
C LEU A 132 14.95 16.94 1.35
N GLU A 133 14.75 16.56 0.08
CA GLU A 133 15.10 17.40 -1.07
C GLU A 133 14.23 18.66 -1.14
N VAL A 134 12.97 18.55 -0.67
CA VAL A 134 12.04 19.68 -0.56
C VAL A 134 12.47 20.63 0.56
N VAL A 135 13.05 20.11 1.64
CA VAL A 135 13.60 20.92 2.74
C VAL A 135 14.85 21.68 2.30
N SER A 136 15.77 21.01 1.61
CA SER A 136 16.95 21.67 1.04
C SER A 136 17.56 20.84 -0.10
N PRO A 137 17.92 21.46 -1.25
CA PRO A 137 18.64 20.79 -2.32
C PRO A 137 19.99 20.18 -1.90
N ALA A 138 20.57 20.65 -0.78
CA ALA A 138 21.80 20.07 -0.24
C ALA A 138 21.63 18.60 0.19
N PHE A 139 20.40 18.17 0.52
CA PHE A 139 20.12 16.81 0.97
C PHE A 139 20.01 15.77 -0.13
N VAL A 140 19.92 16.16 -1.41
CA VAL A 140 19.84 15.25 -2.58
C VAL A 140 20.95 14.19 -2.54
N LYS A 141 22.19 14.59 -2.19
CA LYS A 141 23.35 13.68 -2.12
C LYS A 141 23.26 12.66 -0.98
N TYR A 142 22.41 12.90 0.00
CA TYR A 142 22.24 12.07 1.19
C TYR A 142 21.03 11.14 1.13
N VAL A 143 20.11 11.32 0.17
CA VAL A 143 18.88 10.52 0.05
C VAL A 143 19.19 9.04 -0.10
N ILE A 144 20.03 8.66 -1.07
CA ILE A 144 20.39 7.25 -1.31
C ILE A 144 21.17 6.66 -0.11
N PRO A 145 22.26 7.28 0.40
CA PRO A 145 22.98 6.76 1.56
C PRO A 145 22.09 6.58 2.80
N LEU A 146 21.21 7.53 3.09
CA LEU A 146 20.33 7.47 4.24
C LEU A 146 19.29 6.36 4.09
N THR A 147 18.72 6.19 2.90
CA THR A 147 17.81 5.08 2.58
C THR A 147 18.48 3.73 2.84
N LEU A 148 19.72 3.55 2.38
CA LEU A 148 20.49 2.32 2.62
C LEU A 148 20.75 2.07 4.11
N VAL A 149 21.07 3.11 4.87
CA VAL A 149 21.24 3.02 6.33
C VAL A 149 19.94 2.60 7.01
N ILE A 150 18.80 3.22 6.65
CA ILE A 150 17.49 2.88 7.21
C ILE A 150 17.14 1.42 6.92
N LEU A 151 17.29 0.96 5.67
CA LEU A 151 17.04 -0.43 5.29
C LEU A 151 17.99 -1.39 6.01
N PHE A 152 19.27 -1.06 6.11
CA PHE A 152 20.23 -1.89 6.85
C PHE A 152 19.85 -2.03 8.32
N CYS A 153 19.46 -0.92 8.98
CA CYS A 153 18.98 -0.92 10.35
C CYS A 153 17.68 -1.74 10.49
N LEU A 154 16.74 -1.58 9.56
CA LEU A 154 15.48 -2.31 9.50
C LEU A 154 15.72 -3.83 9.49
N PHE A 155 16.50 -4.33 8.54
CA PHE A 155 16.82 -5.75 8.43
C PHE A 155 17.68 -6.25 9.61
N SER A 156 18.56 -5.41 10.15
CA SER A 156 19.39 -5.75 11.32
C SER A 156 18.58 -5.92 12.61
N VAL A 157 17.50 -5.16 12.78
CA VAL A 157 16.61 -5.24 13.95
C VAL A 157 15.65 -6.43 13.81
N GLN A 158 15.18 -6.72 12.59
CA GLN A 158 14.25 -7.82 12.31
C GLN A 158 14.69 -9.19 12.83
N LYS A 159 15.99 -9.49 12.81
CA LYS A 159 16.52 -10.77 13.30
C LYS A 159 16.19 -11.05 14.77
N ARG A 160 15.80 -10.02 15.54
CA ARG A 160 15.45 -10.11 16.98
C ARG A 160 13.94 -10.31 17.22
N GLY A 161 13.13 -10.42 16.17
CA GLY A 161 11.67 -10.54 16.25
C GLY A 161 10.95 -9.19 16.34
N THR A 162 9.67 -9.16 15.94
CA THR A 162 8.87 -7.92 15.82
C THR A 162 7.82 -7.76 16.92
N ALA A 163 7.60 -8.77 17.77
CA ALA A 163 6.55 -8.77 18.80
C ALA A 163 6.57 -7.54 19.72
N GLY A 164 7.75 -7.11 20.18
CA GLY A 164 7.87 -5.97 21.10
C GLY A 164 7.61 -4.61 20.45
N ILE A 165 7.86 -4.47 19.15
CA ILE A 165 7.74 -3.22 18.39
C ILE A 165 6.36 -3.12 17.74
N GLY A 166 5.72 -4.26 17.42
CA GLY A 166 4.41 -4.33 16.77
C GLY A 166 3.29 -3.58 17.50
N LYS A 167 3.40 -3.40 18.82
CA LYS A 167 2.46 -2.58 19.61
C LYS A 167 2.43 -1.10 19.21
N PHE A 168 3.51 -0.58 18.65
CA PHE A 168 3.62 0.81 18.19
C PHE A 168 3.19 0.99 16.74
N PHE A 169 3.05 -0.08 15.96
CA PHE A 169 2.71 0.02 14.55
C PHE A 169 1.34 0.66 14.34
N GLY A 170 0.31 0.18 15.05
CA GLY A 170 -1.05 0.72 14.95
C GLY A 170 -1.15 2.21 15.31
N PRO A 171 -0.63 2.68 16.45
CA PRO A 171 -0.64 4.09 16.80
C PRO A 171 0.11 4.98 15.80
N ILE A 172 1.30 4.57 15.34
CA ILE A 172 2.10 5.37 14.40
C ILE A 172 1.38 5.49 13.05
N THR A 173 0.85 4.39 12.51
CA THR A 173 0.11 4.45 11.23
C THR A 173 -1.21 5.19 11.36
N LEU A 174 -1.88 5.13 12.51
CA LEU A 174 -3.09 5.93 12.75
C LEU A 174 -2.77 7.43 12.72
N VAL A 175 -1.66 7.85 13.34
CA VAL A 175 -1.18 9.23 13.27
C VAL A 175 -0.83 9.60 11.82
N TRP A 176 -0.16 8.71 11.08
CA TRP A 176 0.09 8.89 9.66
C TRP A 176 -1.20 9.14 8.86
N PHE A 177 -2.21 8.27 9.00
CA PHE A 177 -3.49 8.44 8.31
C PHE A 177 -4.21 9.73 8.70
N ALA A 178 -4.15 10.14 9.97
CA ALA A 178 -4.72 11.40 10.42
C ALA A 178 -4.01 12.61 9.80
N VAL A 179 -2.67 12.58 9.72
CA VAL A 179 -1.87 13.66 9.13
C VAL A 179 -2.12 13.79 7.63
N ILE A 180 -2.10 12.68 6.87
CA ILE A 180 -2.34 12.75 5.41
C ILE A 180 -3.78 13.18 5.09
N ALA A 181 -4.76 12.80 5.92
CA ALA A 181 -6.14 13.24 5.80
C ALA A 181 -6.29 14.74 6.09
N ALA A 182 -5.60 15.25 7.12
CA ALA A 182 -5.60 16.67 7.46
C ALA A 182 -4.96 17.52 6.36
N LEU A 183 -3.81 17.09 5.81
CA LEU A 183 -3.17 17.75 4.67
C LEU A 183 -4.09 17.72 3.43
N GLY A 184 -4.72 16.58 3.17
CA GLY A 184 -5.69 16.43 2.09
C GLY A 184 -6.85 17.42 2.20
N LEU A 185 -7.48 17.46 3.38
CA LEU A 185 -8.61 18.34 3.66
C LEU A 185 -8.25 19.82 3.55
N TYR A 186 -7.04 20.20 3.98
CA TYR A 186 -6.56 21.58 3.88
C TYR A 186 -6.53 22.09 2.43
N HIS A 187 -6.00 21.30 1.49
CA HIS A 187 -5.95 21.66 0.06
C HIS A 187 -7.30 21.50 -0.64
N ILE A 188 -8.14 20.54 -0.23
CA ILE A 188 -9.51 20.44 -0.74
C ILE A 188 -10.34 21.68 -0.35
N ALA A 189 -10.09 22.27 0.83
CA ALA A 189 -10.80 23.47 1.26
C ALA A 189 -10.53 24.69 0.37
N SER A 190 -9.35 24.77 -0.27
CA SER A 190 -9.03 25.83 -1.25
C SER A 190 -9.64 25.58 -2.63
N GLU A 191 -9.81 24.30 -3.04
CA GLU A 191 -10.42 23.92 -4.32
C GLU A 191 -11.51 22.85 -4.12
N PRO A 192 -12.70 23.19 -3.55
CA PRO A 192 -13.73 22.20 -3.23
C PRO A 192 -14.29 21.48 -4.46
N ALA A 193 -14.18 22.10 -5.64
CA ALA A 193 -14.63 21.52 -6.90
C ALA A 193 -13.86 20.23 -7.23
N ILE A 194 -12.66 20.00 -6.68
CA ILE A 194 -11.88 18.78 -6.91
C ILE A 194 -12.66 17.50 -6.56
N LEU A 195 -13.64 17.60 -5.64
CA LEU A 195 -14.50 16.49 -5.24
C LEU A 195 -15.38 15.96 -6.39
N TRP A 196 -15.60 16.74 -7.46
CA TRP A 196 -16.29 16.26 -8.65
C TRP A 196 -15.55 15.08 -9.32
N ALA A 197 -14.23 14.93 -9.09
CA ALA A 197 -13.46 13.79 -9.58
C ALA A 197 -13.95 12.43 -9.06
N ILE A 198 -14.78 12.37 -8.00
CA ILE A 198 -15.46 11.14 -7.57
C ILE A 198 -16.33 10.56 -8.69
N SER A 199 -16.89 11.41 -9.57
CA SER A 199 -17.71 10.95 -10.68
C SER A 199 -16.88 10.09 -11.64
N PRO A 200 -17.32 8.85 -11.98
CA PRO A 200 -16.61 7.98 -12.91
C PRO A 200 -16.55 8.56 -14.33
N HIS A 201 -17.38 9.59 -14.61
CA HIS A 201 -17.37 10.29 -15.88
C HIS A 201 -15.97 10.83 -16.23
N TYR A 202 -15.24 11.39 -15.26
CA TYR A 202 -13.90 11.94 -15.50
C TYR A 202 -12.90 10.84 -15.88
N ALA A 203 -12.92 9.71 -15.18
CA ALA A 203 -12.09 8.55 -15.54
C ALA A 203 -12.42 8.04 -16.95
N LEU A 204 -13.72 7.85 -17.25
CA LEU A 204 -14.15 7.33 -18.55
C LEU A 204 -13.80 8.28 -19.69
N MET A 205 -14.01 9.59 -19.52
CA MET A 205 -13.65 10.59 -20.52
C MET A 205 -12.13 10.59 -20.78
N PHE A 206 -11.31 10.52 -19.73
CA PHE A 206 -9.87 10.43 -19.89
C PHE A 206 -9.44 9.16 -20.64
N ILE A 207 -10.01 8.00 -20.28
CA ILE A 207 -9.72 6.72 -20.92
C ILE A 207 -10.09 6.71 -22.41
N ILE A 208 -11.23 7.31 -22.76
CA ILE A 208 -11.73 7.34 -24.14
C ILE A 208 -10.94 8.34 -24.99
N ASN A 209 -10.61 9.51 -24.44
CA ASN A 209 -9.89 10.55 -25.16
C ASN A 209 -8.41 10.24 -25.33
N GLU A 210 -7.79 9.61 -24.33
CA GLU A 210 -6.34 9.38 -24.26
C GLU A 210 -6.00 7.90 -23.99
N PRO A 211 -6.42 6.95 -24.85
CA PRO A 211 -6.28 5.52 -24.57
C PRO A 211 -4.82 5.05 -24.49
N GLY A 212 -3.94 5.63 -25.31
CA GLY A 212 -2.52 5.31 -25.31
C GLY A 212 -1.82 5.77 -24.03
N ILE A 213 -2.07 7.01 -23.61
CA ILE A 213 -1.55 7.57 -22.35
C ILE A 213 -2.12 6.79 -21.17
N THR A 214 -3.44 6.53 -21.19
CA THR A 214 -4.14 5.71 -20.19
C THR A 214 -3.45 4.37 -19.97
N PHE A 215 -3.12 3.65 -21.05
CA PHE A 215 -2.43 2.36 -20.93
C PHE A 215 -1.07 2.47 -20.21
N ILE A 216 -0.30 3.52 -20.49
CA ILE A 216 1.00 3.77 -19.85
C ILE A 216 0.83 4.11 -18.36
N ILE A 217 -0.08 5.06 -18.05
CA ILE A 217 -0.28 5.51 -16.67
C ILE A 217 -0.92 4.44 -15.78
N LEU A 218 -1.60 3.43 -16.35
CA LEU A 218 -2.15 2.33 -15.55
C LEU A 218 -1.05 1.63 -14.74
N GLY A 219 0.19 1.59 -15.24
CA GLY A 219 1.34 1.09 -14.48
C GLY A 219 1.61 1.91 -13.22
N ALA A 220 1.53 3.23 -13.30
CA ALA A 220 1.67 4.14 -12.16
C ALA A 220 0.42 4.15 -11.26
N VAL A 221 -0.78 4.02 -11.84
CA VAL A 221 -2.04 3.95 -11.09
C VAL A 221 -2.08 2.72 -10.19
N VAL A 222 -1.55 1.58 -10.66
CA VAL A 222 -1.48 0.34 -9.87
C VAL A 222 -0.71 0.53 -8.55
N LEU A 223 0.21 1.49 -8.49
CA LEU A 223 0.95 1.83 -7.26
C LEU A 223 0.04 2.32 -6.12
N CYS A 224 -1.19 2.78 -6.38
CA CYS A 224 -2.12 3.15 -5.30
C CYS A 224 -2.81 1.95 -4.63
N VAL A 225 -2.70 0.75 -5.22
CA VAL A 225 -3.33 -0.48 -4.72
C VAL A 225 -2.33 -1.55 -4.30
N THR A 226 -1.03 -1.27 -4.35
CA THR A 226 0.01 -2.13 -3.78
C THR A 226 -0.21 -2.25 -2.26
N GLY A 227 -0.13 -3.45 -1.72
CA GLY A 227 -0.59 -3.80 -0.37
C GLY A 227 -1.99 -4.44 -0.33
N GLY A 228 -2.68 -4.48 -1.48
CA GLY A 228 -3.95 -5.18 -1.67
C GLY A 228 -3.88 -6.69 -1.40
N GLU A 229 -2.72 -7.29 -1.60
CA GLU A 229 -2.43 -8.71 -1.33
C GLU A 229 -2.02 -8.96 0.11
N ALA A 230 -1.29 -8.02 0.72
CA ALA A 230 -0.93 -8.08 2.14
C ALA A 230 -2.18 -8.16 3.02
N LEU A 231 -3.24 -7.42 2.69
CA LEU A 231 -4.49 -7.49 3.45
C LEU A 231 -5.13 -8.88 3.47
N TYR A 232 -4.98 -9.62 2.37
CA TYR A 232 -5.54 -10.96 2.28
C TYR A 232 -4.67 -11.95 3.04
N ALA A 233 -3.34 -11.81 2.98
CA ALA A 233 -2.41 -12.66 3.71
C ALA A 233 -2.59 -12.53 5.24
N ASP A 234 -2.87 -11.33 5.75
CA ASP A 234 -3.01 -11.08 7.19
C ASP A 234 -4.40 -11.36 7.77
N MET A 235 -5.31 -11.93 6.96
CA MET A 235 -6.64 -12.32 7.44
C MET A 235 -6.58 -13.34 8.59
N GLY A 236 -5.58 -14.24 8.61
CA GLY A 236 -5.40 -15.21 9.70
C GLY A 236 -5.11 -14.57 11.06
N HIS A 237 -4.40 -13.43 11.07
CA HIS A 237 -3.99 -12.74 12.29
C HIS A 237 -5.10 -11.82 12.86
N PHE A 238 -5.79 -11.07 12.00
CA PHE A 238 -6.73 -10.04 12.44
C PHE A 238 -8.20 -10.40 12.19
N GLY A 239 -8.47 -11.28 11.23
CA GLY A 239 -9.82 -11.62 10.79
C GLY A 239 -10.47 -10.55 9.90
N LYS A 240 -11.58 -10.95 9.28
CA LYS A 240 -12.28 -10.19 8.23
C LYS A 240 -12.89 -8.87 8.73
N LYS A 241 -13.46 -8.87 9.93
CA LYS A 241 -14.22 -7.72 10.47
C LYS A 241 -13.29 -6.54 10.83
N PRO A 242 -12.17 -6.72 11.56
CA PRO A 242 -11.26 -5.62 11.86
C PRO A 242 -10.65 -4.98 10.61
N ILE A 243 -10.26 -5.80 9.63
CA ILE A 243 -9.71 -5.34 8.35
C ILE A 243 -10.73 -4.46 7.61
N ARG A 244 -11.99 -4.92 7.49
CA ARG A 244 -13.08 -4.14 6.88
C ARG A 244 -13.32 -2.81 7.59
N LEU A 245 -13.36 -2.83 8.92
CA LEU A 245 -13.61 -1.62 9.71
C LEU A 245 -12.49 -0.61 9.50
N ALA A 246 -11.22 -1.04 9.61
CA ALA A 246 -10.06 -0.19 9.37
C ALA A 246 -10.08 0.45 7.97
N TRP A 247 -10.42 -0.33 6.94
CA TRP A 247 -10.51 0.17 5.56
C TRP A 247 -11.52 1.30 5.40
N PHE A 248 -12.78 1.04 5.74
CA PHE A 248 -13.87 1.98 5.45
C PHE A 248 -13.92 3.16 6.42
N SER A 249 -13.36 3.04 7.63
CA SER A 249 -13.39 4.12 8.62
C SER A 249 -12.18 5.03 8.60
N VAL A 250 -10.99 4.53 8.27
CA VAL A 250 -9.74 5.29 8.38
C VAL A 250 -9.00 5.33 7.05
N VAL A 251 -8.67 4.18 6.49
CA VAL A 251 -7.68 4.08 5.41
C VAL A 251 -8.20 4.65 4.10
N MET A 252 -9.35 4.19 3.62
CA MET A 252 -9.94 4.68 2.36
C MET A 252 -10.28 6.17 2.41
N PRO A 253 -10.92 6.70 3.47
CA PRO A 253 -11.14 8.14 3.60
C PRO A 253 -9.83 8.95 3.58
N ALA A 254 -8.82 8.53 4.35
CA ALA A 254 -7.55 9.26 4.43
C ALA A 254 -6.79 9.27 3.09
N LEU A 255 -6.73 8.13 2.39
CA LEU A 255 -6.12 8.02 1.08
C LEU A 255 -6.85 8.89 0.05
N THR A 256 -8.19 8.83 0.03
CA THR A 256 -9.01 9.61 -0.91
C THR A 256 -8.82 11.11 -0.66
N LEU A 257 -8.90 11.56 0.59
CA LEU A 257 -8.65 12.95 0.95
C LEU A 257 -7.26 13.40 0.53
N ASN A 258 -6.24 12.57 0.76
CA ASN A 258 -4.89 12.94 0.39
C ASN A 258 -4.68 13.02 -1.13
N TYR A 259 -5.15 12.04 -1.90
CA TYR A 259 -5.06 12.10 -3.38
C TYR A 259 -5.77 13.32 -3.94
N PHE A 260 -6.97 13.62 -3.46
CA PHE A 260 -7.74 14.78 -3.91
C PHE A 260 -7.07 16.09 -3.50
N GLY A 261 -6.50 16.16 -2.29
CA GLY A 261 -5.71 17.31 -1.85
C GLY A 261 -4.44 17.51 -2.68
N GLN A 262 -3.74 16.44 -3.08
CA GLN A 262 -2.61 16.54 -4.00
C GLN A 262 -3.03 17.10 -5.36
N GLY A 263 -4.18 16.66 -5.89
CA GLY A 263 -4.70 17.22 -7.14
C GLY A 263 -5.13 18.68 -7.01
N ALA A 264 -5.77 19.06 -5.91
CA ALA A 264 -6.10 20.46 -5.61
C ALA A 264 -4.84 21.34 -5.56
N LEU A 265 -3.78 20.88 -4.90
CA LEU A 265 -2.48 21.56 -4.91
C LEU A 265 -1.93 21.73 -6.33
N LEU A 266 -1.97 20.67 -7.14
CA LEU A 266 -1.45 20.70 -8.52
C LEU A 266 -2.24 21.65 -9.43
N LEU A 267 -3.54 21.86 -9.19
CA LEU A 267 -4.34 22.83 -9.95
C LEU A 267 -3.90 24.28 -9.67
N HIS A 268 -3.50 24.59 -8.44
CA HIS A 268 -3.01 25.92 -8.08
C HIS A 268 -1.52 26.12 -8.34
N ASN A 269 -0.71 25.07 -8.16
CA ASN A 269 0.74 25.12 -8.28
C ASN A 269 1.26 23.91 -9.08
N PRO A 270 1.33 24.01 -10.42
CA PRO A 270 1.82 22.93 -11.27
C PRO A 270 3.26 22.52 -11.00
N ASP A 271 4.11 23.42 -10.51
CA ASP A 271 5.50 23.12 -10.15
C ASP A 271 5.61 22.10 -9.00
N ALA A 272 4.51 21.87 -8.27
CA ALA A 272 4.44 20.87 -7.22
C ALA A 272 4.55 19.42 -7.72
N VAL A 273 4.49 19.17 -9.04
CA VAL A 273 4.75 17.84 -9.64
C VAL A 273 6.02 17.18 -9.14
N LYS A 274 7.07 17.96 -8.82
CA LYS A 274 8.36 17.43 -8.37
C LYS A 274 8.21 16.54 -7.15
N ASN A 275 7.38 16.97 -6.20
CA ASN A 275 7.05 16.20 -5.01
C ASN A 275 5.70 16.63 -4.44
N PRO A 276 4.58 16.17 -5.05
CA PRO A 276 3.26 16.69 -4.74
C PRO A 276 2.87 16.47 -3.28
N PHE A 277 3.26 15.32 -2.72
CA PHE A 277 2.98 14.97 -1.33
C PHE A 277 3.67 15.91 -0.33
N TYR A 278 4.99 16.08 -0.42
CA TYR A 278 5.72 16.90 0.56
C TYR A 278 5.42 18.38 0.41
N MET A 279 5.16 18.85 -0.82
CA MET A 279 4.73 20.23 -1.05
C MET A 279 3.31 20.54 -0.55
N MET A 280 2.54 19.55 -0.10
CA MET A 280 1.28 19.80 0.61
C MET A 280 1.51 20.42 1.98
N ALA A 281 2.64 20.12 2.62
CA ALA A 281 2.90 20.51 4.01
C ALA A 281 3.55 21.90 4.08
N PRO A 282 3.21 22.70 5.09
CA PRO A 282 3.91 23.95 5.35
C PRO A 282 5.35 23.68 5.80
N ASP A 283 6.25 24.64 5.58
CA ASP A 283 7.70 24.48 5.79
C ASP A 283 8.07 23.94 7.18
N TRP A 284 7.39 24.39 8.23
CA TRP A 284 7.64 23.95 9.60
C TRP A 284 7.28 22.48 9.84
N ALA A 285 6.35 21.92 9.06
CA ALA A 285 5.86 20.56 9.20
C ALA A 285 6.61 19.55 8.33
N LEU A 286 7.45 20.00 7.38
CA LEU A 286 8.19 19.13 6.46
C LEU A 286 9.09 18.13 7.19
N VAL A 287 9.93 18.58 8.12
CA VAL A 287 10.85 17.70 8.85
C VAL A 287 10.09 16.68 9.72
N PRO A 288 9.11 17.08 10.55
CA PRO A 288 8.24 16.12 11.23
C PRO A 288 7.55 15.12 10.28
N LEU A 289 7.09 15.58 9.12
CA LEU A 289 6.41 14.75 8.13
C LEU A 289 7.36 13.71 7.51
N VAL A 290 8.60 14.08 7.19
CA VAL A 290 9.63 13.14 6.67
C VAL A 290 9.93 12.06 7.71
N ILE A 291 10.04 12.42 8.99
CA ILE A 291 10.28 11.45 10.08
C ILE A 291 9.09 10.49 10.19
N LEU A 292 7.87 11.02 10.17
CA LEU A 292 6.65 10.20 10.25
C LEU A 292 6.48 9.30 9.02
N ALA A 293 6.73 9.82 7.81
CA ALA A 293 6.72 9.05 6.57
C ALA A 293 7.75 7.93 6.61
N THR A 294 8.97 8.22 7.09
CA THR A 294 10.02 7.20 7.26
C THR A 294 9.59 6.12 8.25
N ALA A 295 8.95 6.50 9.36
CA ALA A 295 8.41 5.54 10.32
C ALA A 295 7.29 4.68 9.69
N ALA A 296 6.38 5.29 8.94
CA ALA A 296 5.29 4.59 8.25
C ALA A 296 5.82 3.60 7.19
N THR A 297 6.83 3.99 6.40
CA THR A 297 7.40 3.12 5.35
C THR A 297 8.26 1.99 5.92
N VAL A 298 8.93 2.22 7.05
CA VAL A 298 9.57 1.14 7.82
C VAL A 298 8.52 0.13 8.29
N ILE A 299 7.38 0.59 8.83
CA ILE A 299 6.29 -0.29 9.28
C ILE A 299 5.68 -1.06 8.11
N ALA A 300 5.39 -0.39 6.99
CA ALA A 300 4.92 -1.02 5.76
C ALA A 300 5.85 -2.15 5.30
N SER A 301 7.14 -1.87 5.26
CA SER A 301 8.18 -2.84 4.89
C SER A 301 8.20 -4.05 5.83
N GLN A 302 7.96 -3.87 7.13
CA GLN A 302 7.91 -4.98 8.09
C GLN A 302 6.82 -5.99 7.75
N ALA A 303 5.60 -5.50 7.44
CA ALA A 303 4.46 -6.35 7.15
C ALA A 303 4.73 -7.24 5.93
N LEU A 304 5.29 -6.66 4.87
CA LEU A 304 5.64 -7.38 3.65
C LEU A 304 6.72 -8.44 3.90
N ILE A 305 7.74 -8.11 4.69
CA ILE A 305 8.81 -9.04 5.03
C ILE A 305 8.27 -10.22 5.87
N SER A 306 7.38 -9.95 6.83
CA SER A 306 6.67 -11.01 7.55
C SER A 306 5.81 -11.88 6.62
N GLY A 307 5.14 -11.26 5.65
CA GLY A 307 4.41 -11.97 4.58
C GLY A 307 5.32 -12.92 3.79
N ALA A 308 6.52 -12.47 3.41
CA ALA A 308 7.49 -13.29 2.70
C ALA A 308 7.95 -14.51 3.51
N PHE A 309 8.16 -14.39 4.82
CA PHE A 309 8.46 -15.54 5.68
C PHE A 309 7.30 -16.55 5.73
N SER A 310 6.06 -16.07 5.85
CA SER A 310 4.85 -16.92 5.85
C SER A 310 4.70 -17.68 4.54
N VAL A 311 4.84 -16.99 3.41
CA VAL A 311 4.80 -17.60 2.07
C VAL A 311 5.93 -18.61 1.91
N THR A 312 7.14 -18.31 2.36
CA THR A 312 8.29 -19.25 2.32
C THR A 312 7.97 -20.56 3.05
N LYS A 313 7.40 -20.47 4.26
CA LYS A 313 6.99 -21.66 5.03
C LYS A 313 5.95 -22.48 4.27
N GLN A 314 4.97 -21.84 3.65
CA GLN A 314 3.91 -22.51 2.89
C GLN A 314 4.47 -23.19 1.62
N VAL A 315 5.39 -22.53 0.92
CA VAL A 315 6.06 -23.08 -0.28
C VAL A 315 6.94 -24.30 0.06
N ILE A 316 7.59 -24.31 1.23
CA ILE A 316 8.32 -25.50 1.75
C ILE A 316 7.34 -26.66 1.99
N GLN A 317 6.16 -26.39 2.56
CA GLN A 317 5.15 -27.43 2.81
C GLN A 317 4.58 -28.03 1.51
N LEU A 318 4.54 -27.23 0.43
CA LEU A 318 4.16 -27.69 -0.91
C LEU A 318 5.28 -28.45 -1.64
N GLY A 319 6.50 -28.48 -1.09
CA GLY A 319 7.64 -29.20 -1.68
C GLY A 319 8.37 -28.45 -2.79
N PHE A 320 8.14 -27.15 -2.96
CA PHE A 320 8.80 -26.33 -3.98
C PHE A 320 10.14 -25.72 -3.51
N LEU A 321 10.38 -25.69 -2.19
CA LEU A 321 11.65 -25.26 -1.60
C LEU A 321 12.26 -26.38 -0.75
N PRO A 322 13.61 -26.44 -0.62
CA PRO A 322 14.25 -27.36 0.30
C PRO A 322 13.79 -27.08 1.74
N ARG A 323 13.89 -28.09 2.61
CA ARG A 323 13.53 -27.94 4.02
C ARG A 323 14.51 -26.97 4.69
N LEU A 324 14.02 -25.78 5.02
CA LEU A 324 14.77 -24.77 5.79
C LEU A 324 14.42 -24.90 7.29
N GLN A 325 15.37 -24.56 8.15
CA GLN A 325 15.12 -24.47 9.60
C GLN A 325 14.26 -23.24 9.89
N VAL A 326 13.07 -23.45 10.45
CA VAL A 326 12.17 -22.37 10.87
C VAL A 326 12.46 -22.03 12.33
N GLN A 327 13.01 -20.84 12.57
CA GLN A 327 13.21 -20.30 13.92
C GLN A 327 12.08 -19.31 14.24
N HIS A 328 11.28 -19.62 15.25
CA HIS A 328 10.22 -18.74 15.72
C HIS A 328 10.82 -17.70 16.67
N THR A 329 10.87 -16.45 16.23
CA THR A 329 11.37 -15.30 17.02
C THR A 329 10.24 -14.57 17.76
N SER A 330 8.99 -14.84 17.39
CA SER A 330 7.76 -14.30 18.00
C SER A 330 6.55 -15.14 17.62
#